data_AF-A0AAD7G340-F1
#
_entry.id   AF-A0AAD7G340-F1
#
_cell.length_a   1.000
_cell.length_b   1.000
_cell.length_c   1.000
_cell.angle_alpha   90.00
_cell.angle_beta   90.00
_cell.angle_gamma   90.00
#
_symmetry.space_group_name_H-M   'P 1'
#
loop_
_entity.id
_entity.type
_entity.pdbx_description
1 polymer ?
#
loop_
_entity_poly.entity_id
_entity_poly.type
_entity_poly.pdbx_seq_one_letter_code
_entity_poly.pdbx_strand_id
1 'polypeptide(L)'
;MACTAIKRGDVGTTRLFRILVSESAFLIWRLRCERVIQEKDLASAREIHNRWLKTINNRLGLDGYGKKAIKKSLVLKTWQRVLKNERNLPKNWIWEAEVLVGIG
;
A
#
# COMPACT_ATOMS: atom_id res chain seq x y z
N MET A 1 -9.63 32.39 -23.34
CA MET A 1 -9.26 30.95 -23.30
C MET A 1 -8.54 30.68 -21.99
N ALA A 2 -9.04 29.79 -21.14
CA ALA A 2 -8.36 29.39 -19.90
C ALA A 2 -7.59 28.08 -20.14
N CYS A 3 -6.26 28.12 -20.13
CA CYS A 3 -5.44 26.91 -20.25
C CYS A 3 -5.46 26.17 -18.90
N THR A 4 -6.32 25.16 -18.78
CA THR A 4 -6.40 24.33 -17.57
C THR A 4 -5.15 23.46 -17.46
N ALA A 5 -4.16 23.94 -16.72
CA ALA A 5 -2.93 23.19 -16.45
C ALA A 5 -3.26 21.83 -15.81
N ILE A 6 -3.02 20.75 -16.56
CA ILE A 6 -3.15 19.38 -16.05
C ILE A 6 -2.18 19.25 -14.89
N LYS A 7 -2.70 19.15 -13.66
CA LYS A 7 -1.88 18.89 -12.48
C LYS A 7 -1.15 17.58 -12.71
N ARG A 8 0.18 17.64 -12.88
CA ARG A 8 1.04 16.44 -12.82
C ARG A 8 0.70 15.74 -11.51
N GLY A 9 0.14 14.54 -11.59
CA GLY A 9 -0.20 13.75 -10.40
C GLY A 9 1.05 13.59 -9.55
N ASP A 10 0.91 13.75 -8.22
CA ASP A 10 2.09 13.62 -7.36
C ASP A 10 2.74 12.26 -7.58
N VAL A 11 4.06 12.25 -7.61
CA VAL A 11 4.85 11.04 -7.87
C VAL A 11 4.59 10.01 -6.77
N GLY A 12 4.33 10.47 -5.54
CA GLY A 12 3.83 9.66 -4.44
C GLY A 12 2.49 9.00 -4.74
N THR A 13 1.43 9.79 -4.98
CA THR A 13 0.08 9.27 -5.29
C THR A 13 0.07 8.34 -6.51
N THR A 14 0.81 8.69 -7.57
CA THR A 14 0.92 7.88 -8.80
C THR A 14 1.61 6.54 -8.53
N ARG A 15 2.62 6.52 -7.66
CA ARG A 15 3.31 5.31 -7.23
C ARG A 15 2.43 4.46 -6.30
N LEU A 16 1.71 5.08 -5.38
CA LEU A 16 0.76 4.42 -4.48
C LEU A 16 -0.34 3.72 -5.27
N PHE A 17 -0.97 4.41 -6.24
CA PHE A 17 -1.99 3.82 -7.10
C PHE A 17 -1.49 2.58 -7.83
N ARG A 18 -0.28 2.62 -8.41
CA ARG A 18 0.34 1.45 -9.05
C ARG A 18 0.55 0.29 -8.08
N ILE A 19 1.03 0.57 -6.86
CA ILE A 19 1.16 -0.45 -5.80
C ILE A 19 -0.21 -1.06 -5.49
N LEU A 20 -1.22 -0.25 -5.16
CA LEU A 20 -2.55 -0.73 -4.78
C LEU A 20 -3.18 -1.58 -5.89
N VAL A 21 -3.09 -1.17 -7.16
CA VAL A 21 -3.60 -1.95 -8.30
C VAL A 21 -2.86 -3.27 -8.47
N SER A 22 -1.51 -3.27 -8.50
CA SER A 22 -0.73 -4.48 -8.71
C SER A 22 -0.87 -5.50 -7.57
N GLU A 23 -0.78 -5.06 -6.32
CA GLU A 23 -0.90 -5.96 -5.15
C GLU A 23 -2.33 -6.51 -5.02
N SER A 24 -3.36 -5.72 -5.38
CA SER A 24 -4.76 -6.20 -5.40
C SER A 24 -5.02 -7.20 -6.52
N ALA A 25 -4.50 -6.95 -7.73
CA ALA A 25 -4.61 -7.88 -8.85
C ALA A 25 -3.90 -9.21 -8.55
N PHE A 26 -2.72 -9.16 -7.94
CA PHE A 26 -1.99 -10.35 -7.48
C PHE A 26 -2.75 -11.11 -6.39
N LEU A 27 -3.38 -10.41 -5.43
CA LEU A 27 -4.22 -11.06 -4.41
C LEU A 27 -5.46 -11.74 -5.03
N ILE A 28 -6.13 -11.10 -5.98
CA ILE A 28 -7.29 -11.69 -6.70
C ILE A 28 -6.87 -12.94 -7.48
N TRP A 29 -5.74 -12.88 -8.20
CA TRP A 29 -5.17 -14.03 -8.90
C TRP A 29 -4.84 -15.17 -7.92
N ARG A 30 -4.17 -14.85 -6.80
CA ARG A 30 -3.80 -15.82 -5.77
C ARG A 30 -5.03 -16.49 -5.14
N LEU A 31 -6.08 -15.72 -4.81
CA LEU A 31 -7.32 -16.26 -4.27
C LEU A 31 -8.04 -17.19 -5.27
N ARG A 32 -7.98 -16.88 -6.57
CA ARG A 32 -8.45 -17.79 -7.63
C ARG A 32 -7.62 -19.08 -7.68
N CYS A 33 -6.30 -19.01 -7.61
CA CYS A 33 -5.44 -20.20 -7.57
C CYS A 33 -5.65 -21.04 -6.30
N GLU A 34 -5.82 -20.42 -5.12
CA GLU A 34 -6.13 -21.14 -3.88
C GLU A 34 -7.48 -21.88 -4.00
N ARG A 35 -8.51 -21.28 -4.62
CA ARG A 35 -9.79 -21.96 -4.87
C ARG A 35 -9.70 -23.08 -5.92
N VAL A 36 -9.04 -22.84 -7.05
CA VAL A 36 -9.10 -23.71 -8.25
C VAL A 36 -8.04 -24.82 -8.23
N ILE A 37 -6.88 -24.60 -7.61
CA ILE A 37 -5.74 -25.53 -7.63
C ILE A 37 -5.52 -26.19 -6.27
N GLN A 38 -5.96 -25.56 -5.17
CA GLN A 38 -5.87 -26.13 -3.82
C GLN A 38 -7.25 -26.52 -3.25
N GLU A 39 -8.28 -26.50 -4.09
CA GLU A 39 -9.68 -26.88 -3.79
C GLU A 39 -10.27 -26.20 -2.54
N LYS A 40 -9.80 -24.98 -2.22
CA LYS A 40 -10.25 -24.24 -1.02
C LYS A 40 -11.57 -23.52 -1.24
N ASP A 41 -12.34 -23.44 -0.17
CA ASP A 41 -13.52 -22.59 -0.07
C ASP A 41 -13.24 -21.11 -0.36
N LEU A 42 -14.31 -20.37 -0.63
CA LEU A 42 -14.26 -18.92 -0.81
C LEU A 42 -13.87 -18.23 0.50
N ALA A 43 -12.66 -17.67 0.52
CA ALA A 43 -12.16 -16.86 1.63
C ALA A 43 -13.14 -15.75 2.01
N SER A 44 -13.38 -15.58 3.32
CA SER A 44 -14.36 -14.60 3.81
C SER A 44 -13.94 -13.15 3.51
N ALA A 45 -14.88 -12.22 3.39
CA ALA A 45 -14.57 -10.80 3.16
C ALA A 45 -13.59 -10.22 4.21
N ARG A 46 -13.74 -10.61 5.48
CA ARG A 46 -12.80 -10.24 6.57
C ARG A 46 -11.41 -10.83 6.36
N GLU A 47 -11.32 -12.07 5.90
CA GLU A 47 -10.04 -12.70 5.60
C GLU A 47 -9.36 -12.06 4.39
N ILE A 48 -10.09 -11.76 3.31
CA ILE A 48 -9.59 -11.06 2.13
C ILE A 48 -9.07 -9.68 2.52
N HIS A 49 -9.82 -8.92 3.32
CA HIS A 49 -9.38 -7.62 3.85
C HIS A 49 -8.12 -7.73 4.72
N ASN A 50 -8.06 -8.70 5.64
CA ASN A 50 -6.86 -8.94 6.46
C ASN A 50 -5.64 -9.35 5.62
N ARG A 51 -5.81 -10.23 4.63
CA ARG A 51 -4.77 -10.64 3.67
C ARG A 51 -4.28 -9.43 2.87
N TRP A 52 -5.19 -8.58 2.40
CA TRP A 52 -4.87 -7.36 1.66
C TRP A 52 -4.09 -6.35 2.51
N LEU A 53 -4.58 -6.02 3.72
CA LEU A 53 -3.85 -5.16 4.66
C LEU A 53 -2.45 -5.72 4.96
N LYS A 54 -2.31 -7.04 5.15
CA LYS A 54 -0.99 -7.67 5.37
C LYS A 54 -0.07 -7.46 4.16
N THR A 55 -0.55 -7.65 2.93
CA THR A 55 0.24 -7.39 1.71
C THR A 55 0.67 -5.93 1.60
N ILE A 56 -0.24 -4.98 1.81
CA ILE A 56 0.08 -3.55 1.72
C ILE A 56 1.02 -3.09 2.86
N ASN A 57 0.86 -3.61 4.08
CA ASN A 57 1.79 -3.37 5.19
C ASN A 57 3.18 -3.97 4.95
N ASN A 58 3.27 -5.19 4.40
CA ASN A 58 4.55 -5.76 3.98
C ASN A 58 5.22 -4.86 2.91
N ARG A 59 4.43 -4.27 2.01
CA ARG A 59 4.96 -3.36 0.98
C ARG A 59 5.47 -2.04 1.54
N LEU A 60 4.75 -1.46 2.50
CA LEU A 60 5.22 -0.31 3.28
C LEU A 60 6.55 -0.63 3.99
N GLY A 61 6.64 -1.80 4.62
CA GLY A 61 7.85 -2.28 5.28
C GLY A 61 9.05 -2.40 4.32
N LEU A 62 8.86 -2.99 3.13
CA LEU A 62 9.89 -3.12 2.10
C LEU A 62 10.36 -1.78 1.50
N ASP A 63 9.46 -0.80 1.39
CA ASP A 63 9.80 0.54 0.92
C ASP A 63 10.58 1.34 1.99
N GLY A 64 10.20 1.19 3.26
CA GLY A 64 10.75 1.97 4.38
C GLY A 64 12.00 1.38 5.02
N TYR A 65 12.12 0.06 5.13
CA TYR A 65 13.11 -0.61 5.97
C TYR A 65 13.80 -1.80 5.27
N GLY A 66 15.07 -2.06 5.62
CA GLY A 66 15.85 -3.19 5.12
C GLY A 66 16.55 -2.98 3.77
N LYS A 67 17.14 -4.07 3.22
CA LYS A 67 18.08 -4.04 2.08
C LYS A 67 17.54 -3.51 0.74
N LYS A 68 16.24 -3.20 0.64
CA LYS A 68 15.58 -2.64 -0.56
C LYS A 68 14.88 -1.31 -0.31
N ALA A 69 15.08 -0.69 0.86
CA ALA A 69 14.49 0.59 1.22
C ALA A 69 14.85 1.66 0.17
N ILE A 70 13.85 2.48 -0.19
CA ILE A 70 13.99 3.52 -1.21
C ILE A 70 14.25 4.89 -0.57
N LYS A 71 14.49 5.92 -1.40
CA LYS A 71 14.71 7.29 -0.91
C LYS A 71 13.56 7.73 0.01
N LYS A 72 13.87 8.07 1.27
CA LYS A 72 12.95 8.50 2.35
C LYS A 72 11.87 9.50 1.88
N SER A 73 12.24 10.49 1.07
CA SER A 73 11.32 11.48 0.50
C SER A 73 10.28 10.90 -0.47
N LEU A 74 10.57 9.79 -1.16
CA LEU A 74 9.62 9.05 -1.98
C LEU A 74 8.74 8.11 -1.14
N VAL A 75 9.25 7.53 -0.06
CA VAL A 75 8.44 6.74 0.89
C VAL A 75 7.37 7.64 1.51
N LEU A 76 7.79 8.77 2.11
CA LEU A 76 6.88 9.75 2.72
C LEU A 76 5.83 10.23 1.71
N LYS A 77 6.21 10.60 0.49
CA LYS A 77 5.25 11.02 -0.54
C LYS A 77 4.30 9.91 -1.00
N THR A 78 4.76 8.65 -1.07
CA THR A 78 3.91 7.52 -1.46
C THR A 78 2.86 7.23 -0.39
N TRP A 79 3.27 7.21 0.88
CA TRP A 79 2.48 6.61 1.95
C TRP A 79 1.79 7.61 2.89
N GLN A 80 2.10 8.92 2.77
CA GLN A 80 1.30 9.98 3.39
C GLN A 80 -0.21 9.81 3.09
N ARG A 81 -1.07 10.21 4.03
CA ARG A 81 -2.53 10.22 3.91
C ARG A 81 -3.22 8.86 3.81
N VAL A 82 -2.49 7.75 3.99
CA VAL A 82 -3.05 6.39 4.11
C VAL A 82 -2.57 5.62 5.35
N LEU A 83 -1.85 6.27 6.26
CA LEU A 83 -1.32 5.67 7.49
C LEU A 83 -2.37 5.66 8.59
N LYS A 84 -2.45 4.57 9.35
CA LYS A 84 -3.29 4.50 10.55
C LYS A 84 -2.75 5.50 11.59
N ASN A 85 -3.64 6.29 12.17
CA ASN A 85 -3.32 7.30 13.19
C ASN A 85 -2.27 8.35 12.75
N GLU A 86 -2.17 8.68 11.45
CA GLU A 86 -1.12 9.54 10.88
C GLU A 86 -0.85 10.85 11.64
N ARG A 87 -1.90 11.49 12.17
CA ARG A 87 -1.80 12.76 12.94
C ARG A 87 -0.93 12.66 14.19
N ASN A 88 -0.70 11.45 14.70
CA ASN A 88 0.08 11.18 15.89
C ASN A 88 1.49 10.64 15.55
N LEU A 89 1.83 10.49 14.27
CA LEU A 89 3.15 10.02 13.84
C LEU A 89 4.15 11.18 13.76
N PRO A 90 5.43 10.96 14.09
CA PRO A 90 6.46 11.96 13.85
C PRO A 90 6.62 12.21 12.35
N LYS A 91 7.00 13.45 11.99
CA LYS A 91 7.26 13.90 10.60
C LYS A 91 8.27 13.00 9.85
N ASN A 92 9.10 12.28 10.61
CA ASN A 92 10.07 11.30 10.16
C ASN A 92 9.73 9.91 10.75
N TRP A 93 8.60 9.29 10.41
CA TRP A 93 8.24 7.95 10.92
C TRP A 93 9.09 6.77 10.36
N ILE A 94 10.30 7.04 9.86
CA ILE A 94 11.21 6.09 9.15
C ILE A 94 12.78 6.31 9.71
N TRP A 95 12.52 5.53 10.86
CA TRP A 95 13.35 5.27 12.09
C TRP A 95 12.51 5.03 13.35
N GLU A 96 11.46 5.82 13.55
CA GLU A 96 10.88 6.04 14.90
C GLU A 96 9.60 5.25 15.22
N ALA A 97 8.94 4.60 14.25
CA ALA A 97 7.65 3.95 14.47
C ALA A 97 7.41 2.71 13.59
N GLU A 98 6.75 1.70 14.18
CA GLU A 98 6.07 0.62 13.45
C GLU A 98 4.77 1.15 12.85
N VAL A 99 4.86 1.65 11.62
CA VAL A 99 3.72 2.25 10.92
C VAL A 99 2.96 1.20 10.12
N LEU A 100 1.63 1.23 10.25
CA LEU A 100 0.70 0.43 9.48
C LEU A 100 -0.22 1.31 8.63
N VAL A 101 -0.58 0.83 7.44
CA VAL A 101 -1.57 1.40 6.55
C VAL A 101 -2.97 1.16 7.11
N GLY A 102 -3.78 2.22 7.13
CA GLY A 102 -5.12 2.26 7.73
C GLY A 102 -6.20 2.62 6.71
N ILE A 103 -6.20 1.97 5.54
CA ILE A 103 -7.22 2.19 4.51
C ILE A 103 -8.49 1.44 4.90
N GLY A 104 -9.55 2.21 5.18
CA GLY A 104 -10.92 1.79 5.49
C GLY A 104 -11.86 2.97 5.32
#